data_AF-A0A9Q3FUZ6-F1
#
_entry.id   AF-A0A9Q3FUZ6-F1
#
_cell.length_a   1.000
_cell.length_b   1.000
_cell.length_c   1.000
_cell.angle_alpha   90.00
_cell.angle_beta   90.00
_cell.angle_gamma   90.00
#
_symmetry.space_group_name_H-M   'P 1'
#
loop_
_entity.id
_entity.type
_entity.pdbx_description
1 polymer ?
#
loop_
_entity_poly.entity_id
_entity_poly.type
_entity_poly.pdbx_seq_one_letter_code
_entity_poly.pdbx_strand_id
1 'polypeptide(L)'
;MQEDENGKDRPVLYESVTYSRLESKYPQPKLELCGVARILKKPQTILWGKHFELQVDSKALIEMINTPCLPNAPMTRWVSFIQLFSFYLVHKPGKTLNMPDGLSRGPKGEDKEESERDYFDEEEDWIKPHPGFGLKEVNTCKV
;
A
#
# COMPACT_ATOMS: atom_id res chain seq x y z
N MET A 1 3.17 2.66 -13.97
CA MET A 1 3.58 3.13 -15.32
C MET A 1 2.53 2.68 -16.31
N GLN A 2 2.38 3.37 -17.43
CA GLN A 2 1.53 2.96 -18.55
C GLN A 2 2.32 3.14 -19.85
N GLU A 3 2.29 2.13 -20.72
CA GLU A 3 2.92 2.20 -22.03
C GLU A 3 2.14 3.18 -22.94
N ASP A 4 2.85 4.14 -23.54
CA ASP A 4 2.27 5.04 -24.54
C ASP A 4 2.21 4.39 -25.94
N GLU A 5 1.58 5.05 -26.91
CA GLU A 5 1.46 4.56 -28.29
C GLU A 5 2.82 4.32 -28.99
N ASN A 6 3.93 4.82 -28.41
CA ASN A 6 5.28 4.62 -28.90
C ASN A 6 6.04 3.53 -28.14
N GLY A 7 5.38 2.75 -27.27
CA GLY A 7 6.01 1.70 -26.48
C GLY A 7 6.86 2.22 -25.32
N LYS A 8 6.68 3.48 -24.90
CA LYS A 8 7.46 4.08 -23.80
C LYS A 8 6.65 4.10 -22.52
N ASP A 9 7.24 3.58 -21.44
CA ASP A 9 6.66 3.67 -20.11
C ASP A 9 6.55 5.13 -19.63
N ARG A 10 5.32 5.55 -19.34
CA ARG A 10 5.01 6.85 -18.75
C ARG A 10 4.50 6.70 -17.31
N PRO A 11 4.93 7.59 -16.41
CA PRO A 11 4.36 7.68 -15.07
C PRO A 11 2.89 8.13 -15.17
N VAL A 12 2.01 7.41 -14.48
CA VAL A 12 0.58 7.78 -14.41
C VAL A 12 0.31 8.64 -13.17
N LEU A 13 0.98 8.31 -12.06
CA LEU A 13 0.85 8.98 -10.79
C LEU A 13 2.17 8.85 -10.03
N TYR A 14 2.60 9.94 -9.38
CA TYR A 14 3.64 9.91 -8.36
C TYR A 14 2.99 10.15 -7.01
N GLU A 15 3.36 9.32 -6.05
CA GLU A 15 2.82 9.39 -4.70
C GLU A 15 3.92 9.03 -3.71
N SER A 16 3.95 9.73 -2.58
CA SER A 16 4.92 9.52 -1.51
C SER A 16 4.21 9.65 -0.18
N VAL A 17 4.53 8.78 0.76
CA VAL A 17 3.86 8.72 2.05
C VAL A 17 4.90 8.87 3.14
N THR A 18 4.62 9.75 4.11
CA THR A 18 5.44 9.93 5.30
C THR A 18 4.88 9.11 6.46
N TYR A 19 5.76 8.45 7.18
CA TYR A 19 5.40 7.70 8.39
C TYR A 19 5.22 8.63 9.59
N SER A 20 4.23 8.32 10.43
CA SER A 20 4.03 8.97 11.73
C SER A 20 5.18 8.70 12.69
N ARG A 21 5.24 9.40 13.83
CA ARG A 21 6.30 9.18 14.84
C ARG A 21 6.32 7.75 15.40
N LEU A 22 5.15 7.12 15.50
CA LEU A 22 5.01 5.75 15.98
C LEU A 22 5.42 4.75 14.90
N GLU A 23 4.92 4.92 13.68
CA GLU A 23 5.26 4.07 12.53
C GLU A 23 6.75 4.11 12.22
N SER A 24 7.38 5.28 12.32
CA SER A 24 8.81 5.46 12.08
C SER A 24 9.71 4.60 12.98
N LYS A 25 9.17 4.02 14.07
CA LYS A 25 9.88 3.11 14.97
C LYS A 25 9.73 1.63 14.59
N TYR A 26 8.93 1.31 13.58
CA TYR A 26 8.73 -0.06 13.13
C TYR A 26 10.00 -0.65 12.52
N PRO A 27 10.18 -1.97 12.62
CA PRO A 27 11.27 -2.64 11.93
C PRO A 27 11.10 -2.47 10.42
N GLN A 28 12.22 -2.39 9.69
CA GLN A 28 12.23 -2.10 8.25
C GLN A 28 11.26 -2.96 7.42
N PRO A 29 11.15 -4.30 7.61
CA PRO A 29 10.18 -5.09 6.85
C PRO A 29 8.72 -4.65 7.08
N LYS A 30 8.37 -4.26 8.32
CA LYS A 30 7.03 -3.74 8.64
C LYS A 30 6.79 -2.38 7.98
N LEU A 31 7.81 -1.52 7.93
CA LEU A 31 7.73 -0.23 7.23
C LEU A 31 7.49 -0.40 5.73
N GLU A 32 8.26 -1.26 5.06
CA GLU A 32 8.10 -1.53 3.62
C GLU A 32 6.68 -2.03 3.30
N LEU A 33 6.17 -2.97 4.09
CA LEU A 33 4.81 -3.49 3.92
C LEU A 33 3.75 -2.41 4.15
N CYS A 34 3.90 -1.62 5.21
CA CYS A 34 3.01 -0.49 5.50
C CYS A 34 3.00 0.52 4.34
N GLY A 35 4.17 0.89 3.83
CA GLY A 35 4.33 1.81 2.72
C GLY A 35 3.58 1.35 1.46
N VAL A 36 3.75 0.07 1.08
CA VAL A 36 3.02 -0.49 -0.07
C VAL A 36 1.52 -0.48 0.14
N ALA A 37 1.04 -0.89 1.32
CA ALA A 37 -0.39 -0.89 1.61
C ALA A 37 -0.99 0.54 1.56
N ARG A 38 -0.28 1.54 2.09
CA ARG A 38 -0.69 2.96 2.05
C ARG A 38 -0.72 3.50 0.62
N ILE A 39 0.30 3.20 -0.18
CA ILE A 39 0.38 3.67 -1.56
C ILE A 39 -0.73 3.04 -2.41
N LEU A 40 -1.06 1.76 -2.22
CA LEU A 40 -2.12 1.08 -2.96
C LEU A 40 -3.54 1.51 -2.56
N LYS A 41 -3.74 1.99 -1.32
CA LYS A 41 -5.03 2.49 -0.84
C LYS A 41 -5.51 3.73 -1.60
N LYS A 42 -4.61 4.62 -2.03
CA LYS A 42 -4.98 5.86 -2.73
C LYS A 42 -5.55 5.63 -4.15
N PRO A 43 -4.87 4.91 -5.07
CA PRO A 43 -5.37 4.62 -6.42
C PRO A 43 -6.23 3.35 -6.48
N GLN A 44 -6.72 2.85 -5.34
CA GLN A 44 -7.42 1.58 -5.23
C GLN A 44 -8.59 1.44 -6.22
N THR A 45 -9.39 2.49 -6.42
CA THR A 45 -10.51 2.51 -7.38
C THR A 45 -10.07 2.42 -8.84
N ILE A 46 -8.86 2.89 -9.16
CA ILE A 46 -8.29 2.85 -10.52
C ILE A 46 -7.66 1.49 -10.80
N LEU A 47 -7.04 0.87 -9.78
CA LEU A 47 -6.36 -0.41 -9.88
C LEU A 47 -7.32 -1.61 -9.84
N TRP A 48 -8.53 -1.43 -9.31
CA TRP A 48 -9.50 -2.53 -9.25
C TRP A 48 -9.85 -3.08 -10.63
N GLY A 49 -9.74 -4.41 -10.76
CA GLY A 49 -10.01 -5.12 -12.02
C GLY A 49 -8.90 -5.01 -13.07
N LYS A 50 -7.80 -4.31 -12.79
CA LYS A 50 -6.62 -4.24 -13.66
C LYS A 50 -5.52 -5.15 -13.14
N HIS A 51 -4.83 -5.81 -14.06
CA HIS A 51 -3.60 -6.54 -13.73
C HIS A 51 -2.40 -5.61 -13.91
N PHE A 52 -1.54 -5.50 -12.90
CA PHE A 52 -0.37 -4.63 -12.95
C PHE A 52 0.89 -5.28 -12.35
N GLU A 53 2.06 -4.69 -12.65
CA GLU A 53 3.33 -5.09 -12.04
C GLU A 53 3.60 -4.26 -10.79
N LEU A 54 3.78 -4.93 -9.65
CA LEU A 54 4.22 -4.30 -8.40
C LEU A 54 5.73 -4.54 -8.23
N GLN A 55 6.51 -3.48 -8.44
CA GLN A 55 7.97 -3.51 -8.29
C GLN A 55 8.36 -3.11 -6.87
N VAL A 56 9.16 -3.95 -6.22
CA VAL A 56 9.66 -3.73 -4.85
C VAL A 56 11.16 -4.00 -4.79
N ASP A 57 11.87 -3.32 -3.90
CA ASP A 57 13.32 -3.46 -3.73
C ASP A 57 13.74 -4.47 -2.65
N SER A 58 12.78 -4.96 -1.87
CA SER A 58 12.98 -5.88 -0.77
C SER A 58 12.49 -7.29 -1.09
N LYS A 59 13.39 -8.27 -1.05
CA LYS A 59 13.03 -9.69 -1.17
C LYS A 59 12.20 -10.19 0.02
N ALA A 60 12.48 -9.65 1.22
CA ALA A 60 11.70 -9.98 2.41
C ALA A 60 10.23 -9.56 2.24
N LEU A 61 9.98 -8.43 1.58
CA LEU A 61 8.61 -8.01 1.27
C LEU A 61 7.90 -8.96 0.32
N ILE A 62 8.61 -9.48 -0.67
CA ILE A 62 8.08 -10.48 -1.60
C ILE A 62 7.67 -11.75 -0.86
N GLU A 63 8.51 -12.24 0.04
CA GLU A 63 8.22 -13.41 0.86
C GLU A 63 7.03 -13.16 1.80
N MET A 64 6.95 -11.99 2.44
CA MET A 64 5.83 -11.63 3.32
C MET A 64 4.48 -11.60 2.58
N ILE A 65 4.45 -11.13 1.32
CA ILE A 65 3.22 -11.04 0.53
C ILE A 65 2.82 -12.41 -0.02
N ASN A 66 3.78 -13.19 -0.52
CA ASN A 66 3.51 -14.50 -1.14
C ASN A 66 3.27 -15.61 -0.11
N THR A 67 3.89 -15.52 1.07
CA THR A 67 3.80 -16.53 2.13
C THR A 67 3.61 -15.83 3.48
N PRO A 68 2.40 -15.33 3.77
CA PRO A 68 2.14 -14.59 4.99
C PRO A 68 2.15 -15.51 6.21
N CYS A 69 3.34 -15.71 6.80
CA CYS A 69 3.51 -16.24 8.14
C CYS A 69 3.82 -15.08 9.09
N LEU A 70 2.82 -14.22 9.29
CA LEU A 70 2.98 -12.97 10.02
C LEU A 70 2.40 -13.10 11.43
N PRO A 71 3.19 -12.87 12.49
CA PRO A 71 2.72 -12.99 13.86
C PRO A 71 1.86 -11.78 14.31
N ASN A 72 1.74 -10.74 13.48
CA ASN A 72 1.19 -9.45 13.85
C ASN A 72 -0.09 -9.14 13.06
N ALA A 73 -1.20 -8.88 13.77
CA ALA A 73 -2.52 -8.68 13.18
C ALA A 73 -2.58 -7.54 12.13
N PRO A 74 -2.05 -6.32 12.39
CA PRO A 74 -1.90 -5.27 11.39
C PRO A 74 -1.22 -5.74 10.10
N MET A 75 -0.09 -6.44 10.19
CA MET A 75 0.64 -6.87 9.00
C MET A 75 -0.15 -7.88 8.18
N THR A 76 -0.86 -8.81 8.84
CA THR A 76 -1.77 -9.74 8.18
C THR A 76 -2.88 -9.00 7.44
N ARG A 77 -3.48 -7.96 8.05
CA ARG A 77 -4.50 -7.14 7.40
C ARG A 77 -3.96 -6.43 6.15
N TRP A 78 -2.74 -5.90 6.23
CA TRP A 78 -2.08 -5.23 5.10
C TRP A 78 -1.80 -6.20 3.95
N VAL A 79 -1.30 -7.40 4.24
CA VAL A 79 -1.11 -8.43 3.20
C VAL A 79 -2.45 -8.82 2.59
N SER A 80 -3.47 -9.09 3.39
CA SER A 80 -4.80 -9.42 2.89
C SER A 80 -5.35 -8.31 1.98
N PHE A 81 -5.16 -7.05 2.35
CA PHE A 81 -5.55 -5.91 1.51
C PHE A 81 -4.80 -5.88 0.18
N ILE A 82 -3.48 -6.05 0.20
CA ILE A 82 -2.65 -6.10 -1.01
C ILE A 82 -3.09 -7.25 -1.91
N GLN A 83 -3.40 -8.42 -1.33
CA GLN A 83 -3.85 -9.61 -2.07
C GLN A 83 -5.25 -9.45 -2.72
N LEU A 84 -6.03 -8.41 -2.39
CA LEU A 84 -7.28 -8.11 -3.10
C LEU A 84 -7.05 -7.61 -4.53
N PHE A 85 -5.85 -7.13 -4.83
CA PHE A 85 -5.48 -6.64 -6.16
C PHE A 85 -4.96 -7.77 -7.04
N SER A 86 -5.10 -7.60 -8.36
CA SER A 86 -4.51 -8.50 -9.35
C SER A 86 -3.15 -7.94 -9.77
N PHE A 87 -2.06 -8.58 -9.39
CA PHE A 87 -0.71 -8.12 -9.72
C PHE A 87 0.30 -9.24 -9.86
N TYR A 88 1.42 -8.92 -10.52
CA TYR A 88 2.66 -9.70 -10.51
C TYR A 88 3.70 -8.95 -9.68
N LEU A 89 4.39 -9.67 -8.79
CA LEU A 89 5.35 -9.09 -7.86
C LEU A 89 6.78 -9.26 -8.39
N VAL A 90 7.50 -8.15 -8.55
CA VAL A 90 8.85 -8.11 -9.13
C VAL A 90 9.86 -7.52 -8.17
N HIS A 91 10.93 -8.26 -7.92
CA HIS A 91 12.10 -7.70 -7.27
C HIS A 91 12.89 -6.84 -8.25
N LYS A 92 13.06 -5.56 -7.95
CA LYS A 92 14.00 -4.69 -8.66
C LYS A 92 15.03 -4.17 -7.66
N PRO A 93 16.34 -4.40 -7.84
CA PRO A 93 17.33 -3.90 -6.89
C PRO A 93 17.28 -2.37 -6.82
N GLY A 94 17.40 -1.80 -5.62
CA GLY A 94 17.20 -0.36 -5.37
C GLY A 94 18.01 0.57 -6.27
N LYS A 95 19.18 0.15 -6.76
CA LYS A 95 20.00 0.89 -7.75
C LYS A 95 19.32 1.14 -9.10
N THR A 96 18.25 0.39 -9.39
CA THR A 96 17.43 0.54 -10.61
C THR A 96 16.11 1.26 -10.35
N LEU A 97 15.71 1.43 -9.09
CA LEU A 97 14.49 2.13 -8.64
C LEU A 97 14.79 3.59 -8.25
N ASN A 98 15.58 4.30 -9.07
CA ASN A 98 16.03 5.65 -8.75
C ASN A 98 14.88 6.66 -8.60
N MET A 99 13.77 6.44 -9.31
CA MET A 99 12.64 7.36 -9.32
C MET A 99 11.79 7.27 -8.04
N PRO A 100 11.38 6.08 -7.57
CA PRO A 100 10.81 5.92 -6.23
C PRO A 100 11.76 6.32 -5.10
N ASP A 101 13.05 5.98 -5.19
CA ASP A 101 14.04 6.28 -4.16
C ASP A 101 14.16 7.79 -3.92
N GLY A 102 14.17 8.59 -4.98
CA GLY A 102 14.19 10.06 -4.89
C GLY A 102 12.95 10.67 -4.21
N LEU A 103 11.76 10.09 -4.41
CA LEU A 103 10.53 10.56 -3.76
C LEU A 103 10.48 10.20 -2.27
N SER A 104 10.99 9.03 -1.90
CA SER A 104 11.00 8.57 -0.50
C SER A 104 12.02 9.29 0.38
N ARG A 105 13.12 9.80 -0.21
CA ARG A 105 14.24 10.45 0.50
C ARG A 105 14.18 11.97 0.53
N GLY A 106 13.10 12.58 0.05
CA GLY A 106 12.93 14.03 0.08
C GLY A 106 12.98 14.60 1.51
N PRO A 107 13.52 15.82 1.71
CA PRO A 107 13.56 16.45 3.02
C PRO A 107 12.14 16.61 3.58
N LYS A 108 11.95 16.25 4.85
CA LYS A 108 10.72 16.53 5.58
C LYS A 108 10.64 18.05 5.74
N GLY A 109 9.72 18.71 5.03
CA GLY A 109 9.45 20.13 5.25
C GLY A 109 9.10 20.35 6.72
N GLU A 110 9.67 21.38 7.34
CA GLU A 110 9.65 21.61 8.80
C GLU A 110 8.26 21.96 9.36
N ASP A 111 7.22 22.06 8.51
CA ASP A 111 5.91 22.62 8.87
C ASP A 111 4.71 21.70 8.58
N LYS A 112 4.90 20.37 8.54
CA LYS A 112 3.74 19.46 8.47
C LYS A 112 3.29 19.12 9.87
N GLU A 113 2.32 19.89 10.39
CA GLU A 113 1.46 19.44 11.48
C GLU A 113 1.01 18.00 11.18
N GLU A 114 1.29 17.06 12.08
CA GLU A 114 0.90 15.66 11.98
C GLU A 114 -0.62 15.61 11.98
N SER A 115 -1.22 15.70 10.79
CA SER A 115 -2.67 15.78 10.66
C SER A 115 -3.26 14.40 10.93
N GLU A 116 -4.47 14.31 11.49
CA GLU A 116 -5.21 13.05 11.70
C GLU A 116 -5.30 12.18 10.40
N ARG A 117 -5.13 12.80 9.22
CA ARG A 117 -5.07 12.11 7.92
C ARG A 117 -3.77 11.35 7.67
N ASP A 118 -2.71 11.64 8.42
CA ASP A 118 -1.39 11.03 8.30
C ASP A 118 -1.19 9.84 9.25
N TYR A 119 -2.02 9.75 10.31
CA TYR A 119 -2.05 8.60 11.20
C TYR A 119 -2.60 7.39 10.45
N PHE A 120 -1.76 6.37 10.29
CA PHE A 120 -2.21 5.12 9.72
C PHE A 120 -3.02 4.36 10.78
N ASP A 121 -4.34 4.52 10.74
CA ASP A 121 -5.22 3.74 11.61
C ASP A 121 -5.13 2.26 11.23
N GLU A 122 -4.34 1.52 12.01
CA GLU A 122 -4.14 0.08 11.87
C GLU A 122 -5.46 -0.69 12.02
N GLU A 123 -6.46 -0.07 12.65
CA GLU A 123 -7.80 -0.61 12.91
C GLU A 123 -8.85 -0.19 11.85
N GLU A 124 -8.58 0.79 10.97
CA GLU A 124 -9.57 1.27 9.99
C GLU A 124 -10.05 0.12 9.09
N ASP A 125 -11.35 0.01 8.83
CA ASP A 125 -11.91 -0.95 7.89
C ASP A 125 -11.55 -0.55 6.45
N TRP A 126 -10.71 -1.37 5.82
CA TRP A 126 -10.11 -1.10 4.50
C TRP A 126 -11.08 -1.27 3.34
N ILE A 127 -12.17 -1.97 3.58
CA ILE A 127 -13.25 -2.18 2.62
C ILE A 127 -14.34 -1.19 2.97
N LYS A 128 -14.28 0.00 2.39
CA LYS A 128 -15.44 0.90 2.42
C LYS A 128 -16.50 0.27 1.52
N PRO A 129 -17.67 -0.14 2.04
CA PRO A 129 -18.71 -0.72 1.21
C PRO A 129 -19.03 0.27 0.09
N HIS A 130 -19.13 -0.24 -1.14
CA HIS A 130 -19.52 0.59 -2.28
C HIS A 130 -20.85 1.27 -1.93
N PRO A 131 -21.05 2.57 -2.17
CA PRO A 131 -22.25 3.30 -1.72
C PRO A 131 -23.58 2.73 -2.28
N GLY A 132 -23.52 1.86 -3.28
CA GLY A 132 -24.65 1.08 -3.81
C GLY A 132 -24.77 -0.38 -3.33
N PHE A 133 -23.82 -0.88 -2.53
CA PHE A 133 -23.82 -2.18 -1.88
C PHE A 133 -23.87 -1.98 -0.36
N GLY A 134 -24.93 -1.32 0.10
CA GLY A 134 -25.24 -1.26 1.52
C GLY A 134 -25.50 -2.67 2.04
N LEU A 135 -24.69 -3.13 3.00
CA LEU A 135 -25.08 -4.20 3.91
C LEU A 135 -26.44 -3.78 4.50
N LYS A 136 -27.52 -4.44 4.07
CA LYS A 136 -28.74 -4.44 4.87
C LYS A 136 -28.34 -5.09 6.20
N GLU A 137 -28.52 -4.37 7.29
CA GLU A 137 -28.37 -4.89 8.64
C GLU A 137 -29.11 -6.22 8.72
N VAL A 138 -28.37 -7.32 8.74
CA VAL A 138 -28.92 -8.62 9.07
C VAL A 138 -29.05 -8.63 10.59
N ASN A 139 -30.25 -8.29 11.05
CA ASN A 139 -30.66 -8.50 12.44
C ASN A 139 -30.41 -9.98 12.77
N THR A 140 -29.33 -10.24 13.51
CA THR A 140 -29.09 -11.55 14.09
C THR A 140 -30.20 -11.77 15.12
N CYS A 141 -31.19 -12.59 14.76
CA CYS A 141 -32.11 -13.16 15.74
C CYS A 141 -31.28 -13.91 16.78
N LYS A 142 -31.27 -13.40 18.01
CA LYS A 142 -30.87 -14.18 19.18
C LYS A 142 -31.84 -15.36 19.28
N VAL A 143 -31.30 -16.58 19.26
CA VAL A 143 -32.01 -17.80 19.67
C VAL A 143 -31.85 -17.94 21.17
#